data_AF-A0AAJ7TX96-F1
#
_entry.id   AF-A0AAJ7TX96-F1
#
_cell.length_a   1.000
_cell.length_b   1.000
_cell.length_c   1.000
_cell.angle_alpha   90.00
_cell.angle_beta   90.00
_cell.angle_gamma   90.00
#
_symmetry.space_group_name_H-M   'P 1'
#
loop_
_entity.id
_entity.type
_entity.pdbx_description
1 polymer ?
#
loop_
_entity_poly.entity_id
_entity_poly.type
_entity_poly.pdbx_seq_one_letter_code
_entity_poly.pdbx_strand_id
1 'polypeptide(L)'
;MASFFHGHLKAPESIIKSWKDDAAFCRQFTQGPNPMMISVCRSLREVPWEMRGLAGQGCTVPQLLEQGRLFIADYKQLAEALTVVLASASGSVYTAP
;
A
#
# COMPACT_ATOMS: atom_id res chain seq x y z
N MET A 1 -9.92 5.50 -15.85
CA MET A 1 -11.28 5.83 -15.38
C MET A 1 -12.25 6.19 -16.52
N ALA A 2 -11.79 6.79 -17.62
CA ALA A 2 -12.66 7.19 -18.74
C ALA A 2 -13.50 6.05 -19.35
N SER A 3 -12.98 4.82 -19.47
CA SER A 3 -13.68 3.71 -20.11
C SER A 3 -14.95 3.24 -19.39
N PHE A 4 -15.10 3.49 -18.09
CA PHE A 4 -16.33 3.17 -17.34
C PHE A 4 -17.46 4.15 -17.67
N PHE A 5 -17.14 5.45 -17.81
CA PHE A 5 -18.11 6.49 -18.14
C PHE A 5 -18.54 6.46 -19.61
N HIS A 6 -17.71 5.89 -20.49
CA HIS A 6 -18.02 5.66 -21.90
C HIS A 6 -18.73 4.31 -22.15
N GLY A 7 -19.10 3.56 -21.11
CA GLY A 7 -19.90 2.34 -21.24
C GLY A 7 -19.17 1.10 -21.79
N HIS A 8 -17.86 1.19 -22.03
CA HIS A 8 -17.07 0.06 -22.53
C HIS A 8 -16.80 -1.01 -21.47
N LEU A 9 -16.86 -0.65 -20.20
CA LEU A 9 -16.67 -1.55 -19.07
C LEU A 9 -17.77 -1.31 -18.04
N LYS A 10 -18.28 -2.41 -17.47
CA LYS A 10 -19.27 -2.34 -16.39
C LYS A 10 -18.63 -1.63 -15.19
N ALA A 11 -19.34 -0.65 -14.63
CA ALA A 11 -18.85 0.09 -13.47
C ALA A 11 -18.56 -0.89 -12.30
N PRO A 12 -17.45 -0.69 -11.56
CA PRO A 12 -17.08 -1.56 -10.45
C PRO A 12 -17.92 -1.24 -9.21
N GLU A 13 -19.23 -1.49 -9.27
CA GLU A 13 -20.19 -1.19 -8.20
C GLU A 13 -19.88 -1.91 -6.89
N SER A 14 -19.29 -3.12 -6.97
CA SER A 14 -18.88 -3.89 -5.79
C SER A 14 -17.76 -3.18 -5.02
N ILE A 15 -16.73 -2.69 -5.73
CA ILE A 15 -15.63 -1.95 -5.14
C ILE A 15 -16.13 -0.63 -4.57
N ILE A 16 -17.03 0.07 -5.28
CA ILE A 16 -17.61 1.34 -4.79
C ILE A 16 -18.37 1.15 -3.47
N LYS A 17 -19.01 -0.01 -3.26
CA LYS A 17 -19.73 -0.30 -2.01
C LYS A 17 -18.79 -0.70 -0.87
N SER A 18 -17.70 -1.41 -1.17
CA SER A 18 -16.80 -1.97 -0.15
C SER A 18 -15.43 -1.28 -0.10
N TRP A 19 -15.25 -0.08 -0.68
CA TRP A 19 -13.93 0.54 -0.78
C TRP A 19 -13.28 0.87 0.57
N LYS A 20 -14.11 1.06 1.62
CA LYS A 20 -13.67 1.31 3.00
C LYS A 20 -13.36 0.05 3.80
N ASP A 21 -13.63 -1.13 3.24
CA ASP A 21 -13.38 -2.39 3.92
C ASP A 21 -11.90 -2.80 3.73
N ASP A 22 -11.23 -3.10 4.84
CA ASP A 22 -9.82 -3.49 4.85
C ASP A 22 -9.58 -4.76 4.03
N ALA A 23 -10.54 -5.69 3.99
CA ALA A 23 -10.44 -6.90 3.18
C ALA A 23 -10.48 -6.58 1.68
N ALA A 24 -11.37 -5.66 1.28
CA ALA A 24 -11.45 -5.19 -0.10
C ALA A 24 -10.19 -4.40 -0.51
N PHE A 25 -9.59 -3.66 0.41
CA PHE A 25 -8.30 -3.00 0.21
C PHE A 25 -7.16 -4.03 0.04
N CYS A 26 -7.01 -4.97 0.98
CA CYS A 26 -5.98 -6.02 0.93
C CYS A 26 -6.09 -6.88 -0.34
N ARG A 27 -7.31 -7.19 -0.79
CA ARG A 27 -7.55 -7.98 -2.01
C ARG A 27 -6.99 -7.31 -3.27
N GLN A 28 -6.95 -5.98 -3.32
CA GLN A 28 -6.43 -5.26 -4.49
C GLN A 28 -4.92 -5.44 -4.68
N PHE A 29 -4.17 -5.75 -3.62
CA PHE A 29 -2.74 -6.03 -3.74
C PHE A 29 -2.42 -7.35 -4.45
N THR A 30 -3.39 -8.27 -4.55
CA THR A 30 -3.19 -9.57 -5.20
C THR A 30 -3.96 -9.71 -6.50
N GLN A 31 -5.18 -9.17 -6.57
CA GLN A 31 -6.10 -9.30 -7.71
C GLN A 31 -6.47 -7.97 -8.35
N GLY A 32 -5.92 -6.87 -7.85
CA GLY A 32 -6.17 -5.54 -8.38
C GLY A 32 -5.30 -5.21 -9.59
N PRO A 33 -5.33 -3.94 -10.01
CA PRO A 33 -4.63 -3.49 -11.21
C PRO A 33 -3.10 -3.46 -11.08
N ASN A 34 -2.55 -3.48 -9.86
CA ASN A 34 -1.11 -3.49 -9.62
C ASN A 34 -0.71 -4.57 -8.59
N PRO A 35 -0.60 -5.84 -9.01
CA PRO A 35 -0.26 -6.94 -8.12
C PRO A 35 1.25 -7.09 -7.85
N MET A 36 2.11 -6.27 -8.45
CA MET A 36 3.57 -6.45 -8.37
C MET A 36 4.23 -5.84 -7.13
N MET A 37 3.50 -5.02 -6.37
CA MET A 37 4.07 -4.25 -5.25
C MET A 37 4.12 -5.01 -3.93
N ILE A 38 3.32 -6.07 -3.76
CA ILE A 38 3.25 -6.81 -2.51
C ILE A 38 4.40 -7.84 -2.44
N SER A 39 5.06 -7.90 -1.28
CA SER A 39 6.13 -8.86 -1.01
C SER A 39 6.00 -9.45 0.39
N VAL A 40 6.52 -10.66 0.60
CA VAL A 40 6.60 -11.28 1.93
C VAL A 40 7.75 -10.61 2.69
N CYS A 41 7.45 -10.09 3.87
CA CYS A 41 8.44 -9.50 4.76
C CYS A 41 9.37 -10.62 5.27
N ARG A 42 10.69 -10.47 5.09
CA ARG A 42 11.69 -11.47 5.51
C ARG A 42 12.46 -11.05 6.73
N SER A 43 12.52 -9.76 7.02
CA SER A 43 13.25 -9.20 8.15
C SER A 43 12.41 -8.20 8.93
N LEU A 44 12.52 -8.24 10.26
CA LEU A 44 11.93 -7.24 11.15
C LEU A 44 12.49 -5.82 10.89
N ARG A 45 13.66 -5.72 10.23
CA ARG A 45 14.26 -4.43 9.84
C ARG A 45 13.46 -3.72 8.75
N GLU A 46 12.70 -4.44 7.94
CA GLU A 46 11.84 -3.87 6.90
C GLU A 46 10.59 -3.21 7.50
N VAL A 47 10.21 -3.62 8.72
CA VAL A 47 9.07 -3.06 9.43
C VAL A 47 9.49 -1.81 10.22
N PRO A 48 8.83 -0.66 9.99
CA PRO A 48 9.03 0.56 10.78
C PRO A 48 8.85 0.30 12.28
N TRP A 49 9.64 0.99 13.11
CA TRP A 49 9.66 0.80 14.56
C TRP A 49 8.26 0.95 15.18
N GLU A 50 7.52 1.95 14.72
CA GLU A 50 6.20 2.34 15.19
C GLU A 50 5.17 1.22 14.96
N MET A 51 5.36 0.42 13.92
CA MET A 51 4.44 -0.64 13.52
C MET A 51 4.78 -2.00 14.15
N ARG A 52 5.93 -2.15 14.80
CA ARG A 52 6.35 -3.43 15.43
C ARG A 52 5.51 -3.81 16.64
N GLY A 53 4.84 -2.84 17.27
CA GLY A 53 3.93 -3.06 18.40
C GLY A 53 2.53 -3.53 18.01
N LEU A 54 2.22 -3.58 16.71
CA LEU A 54 0.91 -4.01 16.24
C LEU A 54 0.73 -5.53 16.42
N ALA A 55 -0.52 -5.93 16.63
CA ALA A 55 -0.90 -7.33 16.68
C ALA A 55 -2.04 -7.57 15.69
N GLY A 56 -1.94 -8.65 14.93
CA GLY A 56 -2.93 -9.05 13.95
C GLY A 56 -3.29 -10.51 14.16
N GLN A 57 -4.59 -10.83 14.14
CA GLN A 57 -5.08 -12.21 14.26
C GLN A 57 -4.62 -12.92 15.56
N GLY A 58 -4.40 -12.15 16.63
CA GLY A 58 -3.92 -12.66 17.92
C GLY A 58 -2.41 -12.94 17.99
N CYS A 59 -1.65 -12.67 16.93
CA CYS A 59 -0.20 -12.84 16.89
C CYS A 59 0.52 -11.49 16.85
N THR A 60 1.73 -11.44 17.43
CA THR A 60 2.60 -10.27 17.33
C THR A 60 3.32 -10.23 15.98
N VAL A 61 3.78 -9.06 15.55
CA VAL A 61 4.55 -8.90 14.29
C VAL A 61 5.72 -9.88 14.16
N PRO A 62 6.54 -10.14 15.21
CA PRO A 62 7.61 -11.14 15.12
C PRO A 62 7.11 -12.56 14.86
N GLN A 63 5.99 -12.97 15.47
CA GLN A 63 5.40 -14.29 15.23
C GLN A 63 4.86 -14.43 13.81
N LEU A 64 4.23 -13.37 13.29
CA LEU A 64 3.74 -13.33 11.90
C LEU A 64 4.89 -13.39 10.89
N LEU A 65 6.03 -12.81 11.24
CA LEU A 65 7.26 -12.87 10.45
C LEU A 65 7.82 -14.30 10.41
N GLU A 66 7.95 -14.96 11.56
CA GLU A 66 8.40 -16.36 11.64
C GLU A 66 7.49 -17.33 10.87
N GLN A 67 6.19 -17.06 10.88
CA GLN A 67 5.20 -17.84 10.12
C GLN A 67 5.19 -17.53 8.61
N GLY A 68 5.92 -16.50 8.16
CA GLY A 68 5.89 -16.06 6.75
C GLY A 68 4.55 -15.50 6.30
N ARG A 69 3.75 -14.97 7.24
CA ARG A 69 2.38 -14.45 7.00
C ARG A 69 2.32 -12.92 7.00
N LEU A 70 3.46 -12.27 7.18
CA LEU A 70 3.59 -10.82 7.15
C LEU A 70 3.96 -10.35 5.73
N PHE A 71 3.16 -9.43 5.20
CA PHE A 71 3.38 -8.85 3.88
C PHE A 71 3.65 -7.35 3.98
N ILE A 72 4.45 -6.83 3.07
CA ILE A 72 4.78 -5.40 2.97
C ILE A 72 4.66 -4.93 1.51
N ALA A 73 4.15 -3.73 1.33
CA ALA A 73 4.18 -2.99 0.07
C ALA A 73 5.01 -1.73 0.29
N ASP A 74 6.19 -1.67 -0.32
CA ASP A 74 7.15 -0.58 -0.15
C ASP A 74 7.00 0.45 -1.27
N TYR A 75 6.71 1.70 -0.90
CA TYR A 75 6.50 2.82 -1.82
C TYR A 75 7.63 3.86 -1.78
N LYS A 76 8.83 3.51 -1.28
CA LYS A 76 10.00 4.41 -1.23
C LYS A 76 10.29 5.12 -2.55
N GLN A 77 10.18 4.41 -3.67
CA GLN A 77 10.43 4.97 -5.02
C GLN A 77 9.49 6.15 -5.34
N LEU A 78 8.26 6.13 -4.82
CA LEU A 78 7.32 7.23 -5.01
C LEU A 78 7.74 8.46 -4.19
N ALA A 79 8.24 8.24 -2.97
CA ALA A 79 8.72 9.32 -2.12
C ALA A 79 9.91 10.06 -2.77
N GLU A 80 10.86 9.31 -3.33
CA GLU A 80 12.02 9.87 -4.03
C GLU A 80 11.62 10.64 -5.30
N ALA A 81 10.65 10.13 -6.06
CA ALA A 81 10.17 10.78 -7.27
C ALA A 81 9.39 12.09 -6.98
N LEU A 82 8.63 12.13 -5.88
CA LEU A 82 7.83 13.31 -5.50
C LEU A 82 8.72 14.50 -5.09
N THR A 83 9.87 14.21 -4.46
CA THR A 83 10.84 15.25 -4.07
C THR A 83 11.37 16.03 -5.28
N VAL A 84 11.53 15.38 -6.45
CA VAL A 84 12.03 16.04 -7.66
C VAL A 84 10.98 16.97 -8.29
N VAL A 85 9.71 16.58 -8.28
CA VAL A 85 8.64 17.32 -8.97
C VAL A 85 8.15 18.53 -8.15
N LEU A 86 8.15 18.46 -6.83
CA LEU A 86 7.83 19.61 -5.98
C LEU A 86 8.98 20.64 -5.90
N ALA A 87 10.23 20.20 -6.06
CA ALA A 87 11.37 21.11 -6.15
C ALA A 87 11.38 21.96 -7.44
N SER A 88 10.84 21.45 -8.55
CA SER A 88 10.76 22.21 -9.81
C SER A 88 9.47 23.04 -9.96
N ALA A 89 8.43 22.76 -9.16
CA ALA A 89 7.12 23.42 -9.29
C ALA A 89 6.78 24.38 -8.13
N SER A 90 7.45 24.29 -6.98
CA SER A 90 7.22 25.19 -5.85
C SER A 90 8.54 25.59 -5.23
N GLY A 91 8.90 26.87 -5.33
CA GLY A 91 10.04 27.49 -4.65
C GLY A 91 9.87 27.56 -3.13
N SER A 92 9.54 26.45 -2.48
CA SER A 92 9.53 26.29 -1.03
C SER A 92 9.93 24.87 -0.72
N VAL A 93 11.20 24.73 -0.34
CA VAL A 93 11.80 23.48 0.13
C VAL A 93 11.13 23.12 1.45
N TYR A 94 10.22 22.14 1.43
CA TYR A 94 9.76 21.48 2.64
C TYR A 94 10.71 20.32 2.94
N THR A 95 11.68 20.57 3.83
CA THR A 95 12.41 19.50 4.51
C THR A 95 11.49 18.88 5.55
N ALA A 96 11.11 17.61 5.36
CA ALA A 96 10.53 16.81 6.43
C ALA A 96 11.64 16.40 7.43
N PRO A 97 11.33 16.26 8.74
CA PRO A 97 12.28 15.80 9.76
C PRO A 97 12.72 14.35 9.57
#